data_AF-A0A838P7J8-F1
#
_entry.id   AF-A0A838P7J8-F1
#
_cell.length_a   1.000
_cell.length_b   1.000
_cell.length_c   1.000
_cell.angle_alpha   90.00
_cell.angle_beta   90.00
_cell.angle_gamma   90.00
#
_symmetry.space_group_name_H-M   'P 1'
#
loop_
_entity.id
_entity.type
_entity.pdbx_description
1 polymer ?
#
loop_
_entity_poly.entity_id
_entity_poly.type
_entity_poly.pdbx_seq_one_letter_code
_entity_poly.pdbx_strand_id
1 'polypeptide(L)'
;ITPGGRQVPLDFELRYDPKDIDPRRRYAVRATIRSEGRLLFTTNSVVPVITEGSPRRVDLMLVRVADQAEAAPASLWETSWVLEDVAGTGVLDAARATLEFPESGKVAGRGSCNRFFGSVEINGESITFGPLGSTRMACVEAVMNQEVKYLKTLQDAERYAVEGTTLWIHTKAMDRALRFTRETP
;
A
#
# COMPACT_ATOMS: atom_id res chain seq x y z
N ILE A 1 8.77 -14.76 -27.57
CA ILE A 1 10.19 -14.68 -27.96
C ILE A 1 10.98 -15.41 -26.88
N THR A 2 11.62 -16.54 -27.21
CA THR A 2 12.48 -17.25 -26.26
C THR A 2 13.85 -16.59 -26.31
N PRO A 3 14.41 -16.08 -25.20
CA PRO A 3 15.78 -15.60 -25.19
C PRO A 3 16.66 -16.84 -25.31
N GLY A 4 17.13 -17.18 -26.51
CA GLY A 4 17.99 -18.33 -26.77
C GLY A 4 19.39 -18.18 -26.17
N GLY A 5 19.49 -18.00 -24.84
CA GLY A 5 20.74 -17.82 -24.10
C GLY A 5 21.34 -16.40 -24.14
N ARG A 6 20.63 -15.38 -24.62
CA ARG A 6 21.13 -13.98 -24.63
C ARG A 6 21.02 -13.32 -23.26
N GLN A 7 22.12 -12.73 -22.80
CA GLN A 7 22.18 -11.91 -21.59
C GLN A 7 21.71 -10.47 -21.89
N VAL A 8 20.99 -9.86 -20.96
CA VAL A 8 20.52 -8.47 -21.06
C VAL A 8 21.69 -7.47 -21.18
N PRO A 9 21.51 -6.33 -21.89
CA PRO A 9 20.29 -5.82 -22.54
C PRO A 9 19.88 -6.62 -23.80
N LEU A 10 18.58 -6.70 -24.06
CA LEU A 10 18.02 -7.35 -25.25
C LEU A 10 17.51 -6.30 -26.23
N ASP A 11 18.11 -6.23 -27.41
CA ASP A 11 17.65 -5.36 -28.48
C ASP A 11 16.38 -5.90 -29.16
N PHE A 12 15.42 -5.02 -29.41
CA PHE A 12 14.18 -5.31 -30.13
C PHE A 12 13.85 -4.17 -31.10
N GLU A 13 13.25 -4.54 -32.24
CA GLU A 13 12.77 -3.60 -33.25
C GLU A 13 11.25 -3.73 -33.36
N LEU A 14 10.53 -2.63 -33.16
CA LEU A 14 9.09 -2.54 -33.39
C LEU A 14 8.85 -1.83 -34.72
N ARG A 15 8.34 -2.57 -35.70
CA ARG A 15 7.94 -2.01 -37.00
C ARG A 15 6.51 -1.49 -36.93
N TYR A 16 6.26 -0.38 -37.61
CA TYR A 16 4.96 0.28 -37.72
C TYR A 16 4.82 0.93 -39.10
N ASP A 17 3.58 1.13 -39.57
CA ASP A 17 3.32 1.94 -40.77
C ASP A 17 3.24 3.42 -40.35
N PRO A 18 4.07 4.32 -40.91
CA PRO A 18 3.99 5.74 -40.61
C PRO A 18 2.62 6.38 -40.90
N LYS A 19 1.80 5.80 -41.80
CA LYS A 19 0.46 6.30 -42.10
C LYS A 19 -0.53 6.10 -40.96
N ASP A 20 -0.25 5.17 -40.05
CA ASP A 20 -1.07 4.89 -38.88
C ASP A 20 -0.74 5.83 -37.69
N ILE A 21 0.27 6.69 -37.85
CA ILE A 21 0.72 7.63 -36.81
C ILE A 21 0.09 9.00 -37.04
N ASP A 22 -0.80 9.39 -36.12
CA ASP A 22 -1.32 10.76 -36.05
C ASP A 22 -0.31 11.65 -35.31
N PRO A 23 0.30 12.65 -35.96
CA PRO A 23 1.30 13.50 -35.32
C PRO A 23 0.76 14.33 -34.15
N ARG A 24 -0.57 14.41 -33.97
CA ARG A 24 -1.22 15.11 -32.84
C ARG A 24 -1.39 14.23 -31.60
N ARG A 25 -1.09 12.94 -31.68
CA ARG A 25 -1.23 12.00 -30.56
C ARG A 25 0.12 11.69 -29.94
N ARG A 26 0.09 11.38 -28.65
CA ARG A 26 1.25 10.90 -27.91
C ARG A 26 1.31 9.38 -27.97
N TYR A 27 2.42 8.86 -28.48
CA TYR A 27 2.69 7.42 -28.52
C TYR A 27 3.71 7.06 -27.45
N ALA A 28 3.49 5.95 -26.76
CA ALA A 28 4.41 5.42 -25.77
C ALA A 28 4.57 3.91 -25.94
N VAL A 29 5.75 3.40 -25.59
CA VAL A 29 6.05 1.98 -25.59
C VAL A 29 6.11 1.44 -24.17
N ARG A 30 5.69 0.18 -24.01
CA ARG A 30 5.78 -0.60 -22.77
C ARG A 30 6.27 -1.99 -23.12
N ALA A 31 7.13 -2.55 -22.27
CA ALA A 31 7.55 -3.94 -22.37
C ALA A 31 7.01 -4.77 -21.21
N THR A 32 6.74 -6.05 -21.48
CA THR A 32 6.37 -7.05 -20.47
C THR A 32 7.09 -8.36 -20.76
N ILE A 33 7.50 -9.07 -19.70
CA ILE A 33 8.05 -10.44 -19.79
C ILE A 33 7.08 -11.37 -19.09
N ARG A 34 6.63 -12.42 -19.78
CA ARG A 34 5.76 -13.47 -19.23
C ARG A 34 6.42 -14.85 -19.34
N SER A 35 6.14 -15.72 -18.37
CA SER A 35 6.48 -17.14 -18.41
C SER A 35 5.27 -17.96 -18.00
N GLU A 36 4.91 -18.98 -18.78
CA GLU A 36 3.72 -19.83 -18.55
C GLU A 36 2.44 -19.00 -18.35
N GLY A 37 2.28 -17.93 -19.12
CA GLY A 37 1.14 -17.01 -19.02
C GLY A 37 1.22 -15.99 -17.86
N ARG A 38 2.08 -16.20 -16.86
CA ARG A 38 2.27 -15.29 -15.72
C ARG A 38 3.22 -14.14 -16.07
N LEU A 39 2.82 -12.91 -15.73
CA LEU A 39 3.64 -11.71 -15.87
C LEU A 39 4.76 -11.70 -14.81
N LEU A 40 6.01 -11.55 -15.25
CA LEU A 40 7.21 -11.55 -14.40
C LEU A 40 7.86 -10.17 -14.29
N PHE A 41 7.87 -9.40 -15.40
CA PHE A 41 8.44 -8.06 -15.43
C PHE A 41 7.61 -7.10 -16.28
N THR A 42 7.64 -5.82 -15.94
CA THR A 42 6.99 -4.72 -16.68
C THR A 42 7.80 -3.44 -16.60
N THR A 43 7.67 -2.54 -17.58
CA THR A 43 8.10 -1.14 -17.44
C THR A 43 7.23 -0.43 -16.39
N ASN A 44 7.84 0.39 -15.52
CA ASN A 44 7.19 1.14 -14.43
C ASN A 44 6.95 2.63 -14.76
N SER A 45 7.19 3.06 -16.00
CA SER A 45 7.07 4.44 -16.44
C SER A 45 6.56 4.51 -17.87
N VAL A 46 5.91 5.61 -18.22
CA VAL A 46 5.47 5.88 -19.60
C VAL A 46 6.68 6.34 -20.41
N VAL A 47 7.02 5.60 -21.47
CA VAL A 47 8.17 5.92 -22.32
C VAL A 47 7.68 6.44 -23.68
N PRO A 48 7.61 7.77 -23.88
CA PRO A 48 7.11 8.37 -25.11
C PRO A 48 8.07 8.18 -26.28
N VAL A 49 7.51 8.01 -27.49
CA VAL A 49 8.27 7.76 -28.73
C VAL A 49 7.62 8.47 -29.93
N ILE A 50 8.39 8.62 -31.00
CA ILE A 50 8.00 8.96 -32.39
C ILE A 50 7.24 10.28 -32.65
N THR A 51 6.68 10.92 -31.64
CA THR A 51 5.83 12.13 -31.70
C THR A 51 6.28 13.16 -30.67
N GLU A 52 5.89 14.42 -30.83
CA GLU A 52 6.23 15.50 -29.88
C GLU A 52 7.74 15.68 -29.63
N GLY A 53 8.58 15.43 -30.65
CA GLY A 53 10.04 15.47 -30.51
C GLY A 53 10.66 14.27 -29.77
N SER A 54 9.84 13.27 -29.41
CA SER A 54 10.30 12.06 -28.72
C SER A 54 11.20 11.19 -29.62
N PRO A 55 12.20 10.52 -29.05
CA PRO A 55 13.16 9.73 -29.81
C PRO A 55 12.51 8.47 -30.42
N ARG A 56 13.17 7.90 -31.43
CA ARG A 56 12.79 6.62 -32.06
C ARG A 56 13.50 5.41 -31.45
N ARG A 57 14.50 5.65 -30.59
CA ARG A 57 15.25 4.65 -29.82
C ARG A 57 15.15 5.02 -28.35
N VAL A 58 14.72 4.07 -27.53
CA VAL A 58 14.56 4.24 -26.09
C VAL A 58 15.02 2.98 -25.37
N ASP A 59 15.58 3.16 -24.18
CA ASP A 59 15.90 2.05 -23.28
C ASP A 59 14.71 1.83 -22.34
N LEU A 60 14.24 0.58 -22.26
CA LEU A 60 13.16 0.20 -21.36
C LEU A 60 13.73 -0.53 -20.15
N MET A 61 13.67 0.11 -18.99
CA MET A 61 13.93 -0.57 -17.73
C MET A 61 12.71 -1.41 -17.35
N LEU A 62 12.91 -2.70 -17.14
CA LEU A 62 11.86 -3.60 -16.68
C LEU A 62 12.11 -3.90 -15.20
N VAL A 63 11.07 -3.70 -14.39
CA VAL A 63 11.05 -4.06 -12.97
C VAL A 63 10.25 -5.33 -12.77
N ARG A 64 10.57 -6.08 -11.73
CA ARG A 64 9.88 -7.33 -11.41
C ARG A 64 8.46 -7.01 -10.94
N VAL A 65 7.49 -7.83 -11.35
CA VAL A 65 6.08 -7.61 -10.97
C VAL A 65 5.83 -7.84 -9.49
N ALA A 66 6.67 -8.61 -8.78
CA ALA A 66 6.61 -8.69 -7.32
C ALA A 66 6.87 -7.33 -6.65
N ASP A 67 7.66 -6.46 -7.27
CA ASP A 67 7.92 -5.08 -6.82
C ASP A 67 6.85 -4.09 -7.35
N GLN A 68 5.92 -4.57 -8.18
CA GLN A 68 4.80 -3.84 -8.77
C GLN A 68 3.46 -4.50 -8.44
N ALA A 69 3.43 -5.37 -7.44
CA ALA A 69 2.19 -5.88 -6.91
C ALA A 69 1.55 -4.71 -6.16
N GLU A 70 0.74 -3.94 -6.89
CA GLU A 70 -0.45 -3.34 -6.32
C GLU A 70 -1.22 -4.53 -5.73
N ALA A 71 -0.89 -4.83 -4.48
CA ALA A 71 -1.41 -5.97 -3.78
C ALA A 71 -2.92 -5.76 -3.77
N ALA A 72 -3.69 -6.70 -4.34
CA ALA A 72 -5.04 -6.90 -3.84
C ALA A 72 -4.89 -6.90 -2.31
N PRO A 73 -5.55 -5.98 -1.59
CA PRO A 73 -5.17 -5.71 -0.23
C PRO A 73 -5.17 -7.02 0.54
N ALA A 74 -4.02 -7.34 1.13
CA ALA A 74 -3.90 -8.53 1.94
C ALA A 74 -5.06 -8.49 2.94
N SER A 75 -5.87 -9.56 2.98
CA SER A 75 -7.03 -9.61 3.86
C SER A 75 -6.61 -9.20 5.27
N LEU A 76 -7.17 -8.10 5.76
CA LEU A 76 -6.93 -7.65 7.13
C LEU A 76 -7.62 -8.57 8.13
N TRP A 77 -8.61 -9.36 7.72
CA TRP A 77 -9.30 -10.28 8.62
C TRP A 77 -8.36 -11.36 9.17
N GLU A 78 -8.62 -11.75 10.42
CA GLU A 78 -7.85 -12.70 11.20
C GLU A 78 -6.37 -12.25 11.37
N THR A 79 -6.14 -10.95 11.52
CA THR A 79 -4.81 -10.38 11.75
C THR A 79 -4.73 -9.49 12.99
N SER A 80 -3.52 -9.40 13.55
CA SER A 80 -3.17 -8.51 14.66
C SER A 80 -1.94 -7.67 14.31
N TRP A 81 -1.93 -6.44 14.79
CA TRP A 81 -0.92 -5.43 14.48
C TRP A 81 -0.55 -4.65 15.74
N VAL A 82 0.72 -4.29 15.85
CA VAL A 82 1.27 -3.47 16.94
C VAL A 82 1.50 -2.06 16.42
N LEU A 83 1.01 -1.05 17.14
CA LEU A 83 1.21 0.35 16.77
C LEU A 83 2.66 0.76 17.01
N GLU A 84 3.28 1.35 15.98
CA GLU A 84 4.69 1.77 15.97
C GLU A 84 4.86 3.28 15.76
N ASP A 85 3.83 3.97 15.27
CA ASP A 85 3.80 5.42 15.14
C ASP A 85 2.36 5.94 15.16
N VAL A 86 2.13 7.04 15.89
CA VAL A 86 0.87 7.79 15.85
C VAL A 86 1.10 9.24 15.43
N ALA A 87 0.67 9.56 14.22
CA ALA A 87 0.76 10.87 13.59
C ALA A 87 2.16 11.49 13.65
N GLY A 88 3.20 10.71 13.34
CA GLY A 88 4.59 11.13 13.22
C GLY A 88 5.32 11.39 14.53
N THR A 89 4.76 11.00 15.68
CA THR A 89 5.36 11.25 17.01
C THR A 89 5.95 10.01 17.67
N GLY A 90 5.97 8.85 17.00
CA GLY A 90 6.28 7.57 17.61
C GLY A 90 5.23 7.13 18.64
N VAL A 91 5.56 6.09 19.40
CA VAL A 91 4.74 5.56 20.51
C VAL A 91 5.56 5.42 21.78
N LEU A 92 4.88 5.35 22.92
CA LEU A 92 5.46 5.05 24.22
C LEU A 92 5.70 3.54 24.36
N ASP A 93 6.96 3.12 24.49
CA ASP A 93 7.36 1.70 24.61
C ASP A 93 6.63 0.96 25.75
N ALA A 94 6.42 1.63 26.88
CA ALA A 94 5.75 1.07 28.05
C ALA A 94 4.23 0.90 27.86
N ALA A 95 3.66 1.41 26.76
CA ALA A 95 2.23 1.47 26.51
C ALA A 95 1.88 0.89 25.13
N ARG A 96 2.13 -0.41 24.98
CA ARG A 96 1.82 -1.18 23.78
C ARG A 96 0.34 -1.03 23.39
N ALA A 97 0.11 -0.51 22.19
CA ALA A 97 -1.20 -0.46 21.55
C ALA A 97 -1.29 -1.47 20.40
N THR A 98 -2.47 -2.06 20.21
CA THR A 98 -2.72 -3.07 19.17
C THR A 98 -3.94 -2.72 18.34
N LEU A 99 -3.99 -3.30 17.14
CA LEU A 99 -5.13 -3.27 16.24
C LEU A 99 -5.40 -4.69 15.74
N GLU A 100 -6.57 -5.21 16.03
CA GLU A 100 -6.98 -6.57 15.72
C GLU A 100 -8.23 -6.54 14.84
N PHE A 101 -8.22 -7.37 13.81
CA PHE A 101 -9.33 -7.56 12.88
C PHE A 101 -9.81 -9.01 13.01
N PRO A 102 -10.53 -9.36 14.10
CA PRO A 102 -10.83 -10.76 14.42
C PRO A 102 -11.70 -11.45 13.37
N GLU A 103 -12.64 -10.72 12.78
CA GLU A 103 -13.52 -11.19 11.73
C GLU A 103 -14.07 -10.01 10.93
N SER A 104 -14.72 -10.30 9.80
CA SER A 104 -15.32 -9.27 8.94
C SER A 104 -16.28 -8.36 9.71
N GLY A 105 -16.13 -7.05 9.53
CA GLY A 105 -16.97 -6.03 10.14
C GLY A 105 -16.57 -5.61 11.55
N LYS A 106 -15.60 -6.28 12.18
CA LYS A 106 -15.20 -6.00 13.57
C LYS A 106 -13.76 -5.58 13.71
N VAL A 107 -13.52 -4.68 14.65
CA VAL A 107 -12.20 -4.29 15.12
C VAL A 107 -12.15 -4.40 16.63
N ALA A 108 -11.00 -4.80 17.15
CA ALA A 108 -10.68 -4.76 18.57
C ALA A 108 -9.22 -4.38 18.79
N GLY A 109 -8.82 -4.21 20.04
CA GLY A 109 -7.42 -4.11 20.39
C GLY A 109 -7.20 -3.40 21.71
N ARG A 110 -5.96 -2.99 21.92
CA ARG A 110 -5.55 -2.16 23.06
C ARG A 110 -5.24 -0.74 22.59
N GLY A 111 -5.92 0.25 23.17
CA GLY A 111 -5.72 1.67 22.87
C GLY A 111 -4.45 2.26 23.46
N SER A 112 -3.80 1.53 24.38
CA SER A 112 -2.56 1.78 25.14
C SER A 112 -2.86 1.42 26.60
N CYS A 113 -3.79 2.14 27.23
CA CYS A 113 -4.26 1.85 28.58
C CYS A 113 -5.37 0.79 28.55
N ASN A 114 -6.42 1.12 27.80
CA ASN A 114 -7.70 0.46 27.74
C ASN A 114 -7.80 -0.52 26.58
N ARG A 115 -8.75 -1.45 26.69
CA ARG A 115 -9.19 -2.23 25.52
C ARG A 115 -10.23 -1.41 24.77
N PHE A 116 -10.25 -1.54 23.46
CA PHE A 116 -11.28 -0.94 22.61
C PHE A 116 -11.89 -1.99 21.69
N PHE A 117 -13.07 -1.68 21.17
CA PHE A 117 -13.80 -2.49 20.21
C PHE A 117 -14.71 -1.60 19.37
N GLY A 118 -15.06 -2.05 18.18
CA GLY A 118 -15.98 -1.34 17.31
C GLY A 118 -16.23 -2.09 16.01
N SER A 119 -16.89 -1.40 15.07
CA SER A 119 -17.07 -1.88 13.71
C SER A 119 -16.03 -1.28 12.77
N VAL A 120 -15.74 -2.00 11.69
CA VAL A 120 -14.90 -1.52 10.59
C VAL A 120 -15.44 -2.02 9.26
N GLU A 121 -15.52 -1.13 8.29
CA GLU A 121 -15.86 -1.46 6.92
C GLU A 121 -14.63 -1.32 6.03
N ILE A 122 -14.36 -2.33 5.21
CA ILE A 122 -13.22 -2.37 4.29
C ILE A 122 -13.75 -2.65 2.89
N ASN A 123 -13.49 -1.73 1.96
CA ASN A 123 -13.91 -1.81 0.57
C ASN A 123 -12.72 -1.47 -0.35
N GLY A 124 -12.03 -2.51 -0.84
CA GLY A 124 -10.74 -2.33 -1.51
C GLY A 124 -9.72 -1.73 -0.55
N GLU A 125 -9.16 -0.57 -0.90
CA GLU A 125 -8.21 0.19 -0.05
C GLU A 125 -8.89 1.16 0.91
N SER A 126 -10.21 1.35 0.79
CA SER A 126 -10.96 2.20 1.70
C SER A 126 -11.19 1.46 3.03
N ILE A 127 -10.95 2.16 4.14
CA ILE A 127 -11.23 1.67 5.49
C ILE A 127 -11.96 2.75 6.27
N THR A 128 -13.05 2.36 6.93
CA THR A 128 -13.84 3.26 7.77
C THR A 128 -14.13 2.58 9.08
N PHE A 129 -13.71 3.21 10.18
CA PHE A 129 -14.05 2.74 11.52
C PHE A 129 -15.34 3.39 11.99
N GLY A 130 -16.23 2.57 12.55
CA GLY A 130 -17.42 3.06 13.23
C GLY A 130 -17.10 3.69 14.59
N PRO A 131 -18.13 3.99 15.40
CA PRO A 131 -17.93 4.41 16.78
C PRO A 131 -17.11 3.36 17.56
N LEU A 132 -16.01 3.80 18.17
CA LEU A 132 -15.15 2.94 18.99
C LEU A 132 -15.56 3.06 20.46
N GLY A 133 -15.88 1.92 21.07
CA GLY A 133 -16.07 1.79 22.52
C GLY A 133 -14.75 1.46 23.20
N SER A 134 -14.55 1.92 24.44
CA SER A 134 -13.36 1.60 25.23
C SER A 134 -13.68 1.45 26.71
N THR A 135 -12.88 0.66 27.44
CA THR A 135 -12.95 0.56 28.90
C THR A 135 -12.45 1.86 29.56
N ARG A 136 -12.66 2.02 30.88
CA ARG A 136 -12.26 3.23 31.63
C ARG A 136 -11.30 2.91 32.78
N MET A 137 -10.14 2.34 32.46
CA MET A 137 -9.01 2.23 33.38
C MET A 137 -8.27 3.56 33.45
N ALA A 138 -7.76 3.88 34.63
CA ALA A 138 -6.91 5.04 34.85
C ALA A 138 -5.45 4.62 34.67
N CYS A 139 -4.77 5.26 33.72
CA CYS A 139 -3.32 5.18 33.53
C CYS A 139 -2.71 6.57 33.74
N VAL A 140 -1.37 6.65 33.71
CA VAL A 140 -0.67 7.92 33.70
C VAL A 140 -1.06 8.76 32.47
N GLU A 141 -1.03 10.08 32.62
CA GLU A 141 -1.56 11.02 31.63
C GLU A 141 -0.96 10.82 30.23
N ALA A 142 0.35 10.60 30.12
CA ALA A 142 1.02 10.37 28.84
C ALA A 142 0.43 9.17 28.07
N VAL A 143 0.08 8.09 28.77
CA VAL A 143 -0.52 6.88 28.17
C VAL A 143 -1.96 7.15 27.74
N MET A 144 -2.71 7.90 28.54
CA MET A 144 -4.07 8.30 28.19
C MET A 144 -4.10 9.24 26.98
N ASN A 145 -3.16 10.18 26.90
CA ASN A 145 -3.04 11.11 25.76
C ASN A 145 -2.70 10.36 24.46
N GLN A 146 -1.81 9.36 24.52
CA GLN A 146 -1.55 8.48 23.38
C GLN A 146 -2.81 7.72 22.94
N GLU A 147 -3.56 7.16 23.89
CA GLU A 147 -4.80 6.43 23.58
C GLU A 147 -5.85 7.31 22.90
N VAL A 148 -6.10 8.52 23.42
CA VAL A 148 -7.04 9.47 22.81
C VAL A 148 -6.59 9.82 21.40
N LYS A 149 -5.29 10.11 21.20
CA LYS A 149 -4.74 10.45 19.90
C LYS A 149 -4.88 9.27 18.91
N TYR A 150 -4.56 8.07 19.36
CA TYR A 150 -4.64 6.85 18.55
C TYR A 150 -6.08 6.55 18.11
N LEU A 151 -7.02 6.46 19.05
CA LEU A 151 -8.41 6.14 18.74
C LEU A 151 -9.06 7.20 17.86
N LYS A 152 -8.76 8.49 18.09
CA LYS A 152 -9.22 9.57 17.20
C LYS A 152 -8.67 9.40 15.78
N THR A 153 -7.37 9.11 15.65
CA THR A 153 -6.74 8.95 14.33
C THR A 153 -7.31 7.75 13.57
N LEU A 154 -7.67 6.66 14.27
CA LEU A 154 -8.42 5.55 13.68
C LEU A 154 -9.78 6.00 13.16
N GLN A 155 -10.53 6.79 13.93
CA GLN A 155 -11.84 7.29 13.50
C GLN A 155 -11.77 8.25 12.30
N ASP A 156 -10.62 8.90 12.09
CA ASP A 156 -10.36 9.78 10.93
C ASP A 156 -9.79 9.02 9.71
N ALA A 157 -9.67 7.68 9.77
CA ALA A 157 -9.12 6.88 8.68
C ALA A 157 -10.03 6.87 7.45
N GLU A 158 -9.41 6.92 6.26
CA GLU A 158 -10.12 6.82 4.97
C GLU A 158 -9.55 5.70 4.09
N ARG A 159 -8.24 5.43 4.21
CA ARG A 159 -7.55 4.40 3.43
C ARG A 159 -6.51 3.65 4.26
N TYR A 160 -6.16 2.45 3.80
CA TYR A 160 -5.04 1.68 4.33
C TYR A 160 -4.15 1.14 3.21
N ALA A 161 -2.91 0.82 3.56
CA ALA A 161 -1.99 0.10 2.70
C ALA A 161 -1.21 -0.94 3.51
N VAL A 162 -1.00 -2.13 2.94
CA VAL A 162 -0.15 -3.16 3.53
C VAL A 162 1.11 -3.29 2.69
N GLU A 163 2.26 -2.96 3.29
CA GLU A 163 3.59 -3.02 2.68
C GLU A 163 4.44 -4.06 3.43
N GLY A 164 4.47 -5.31 2.94
CA GLY A 164 5.16 -6.41 3.62
C GLY A 164 4.52 -6.75 4.97
N THR A 165 5.25 -6.51 6.07
CA THR A 165 4.75 -6.66 7.45
C THR A 165 4.25 -5.36 8.06
N THR A 166 4.19 -4.28 7.28
CA THR A 166 3.77 -2.96 7.76
C THR A 166 2.35 -2.68 7.30
N LEU A 167 1.51 -2.23 8.23
CA LEU A 167 0.20 -1.65 7.92
C LEU A 167 0.28 -0.13 8.10
N TRP A 168 -0.18 0.59 7.09
CA TRP A 168 -0.34 2.04 7.13
C TRP A 168 -1.81 2.39 7.12
N ILE A 169 -2.19 3.36 7.96
CA ILE A 169 -3.51 4.01 7.90
C ILE A 169 -3.31 5.45 7.46
N HIS A 170 -4.14 5.87 6.51
CA HIS A 170 -4.14 7.20 5.92
C HIS A 170 -5.44 7.90 6.33
N THR A 171 -5.33 9.15 6.76
CA THR A 171 -6.47 10.03 7.03
C THR A 171 -6.53 11.11 5.98
N LYS A 172 -7.64 11.86 5.94
CA LYS A 172 -7.76 13.05 5.11
C LYS A 172 -6.69 14.10 5.39
N ALA A 173 -6.32 14.23 6.68
CA ALA A 173 -5.42 15.26 7.16
C ALA A 173 -3.95 14.86 7.00
N MET A 174 -3.64 13.56 6.99
CA MET A 174 -2.27 13.06 7.02
C MET A 174 -2.16 11.72 6.29
N ASP A 175 -1.29 11.69 5.28
CA ASP A 175 -0.83 10.45 4.68
C ASP A 175 0.04 9.68 5.69
N ARG A 176 -0.11 8.35 5.76
CA ARG A 176 0.64 7.50 6.71
C ARG A 176 0.52 7.97 8.16
N ALA A 177 -0.72 8.29 8.56
CA ALA A 177 -1.08 8.78 9.89
C ALA A 177 -0.79 7.78 11.01
N LEU A 178 -0.95 6.48 10.75
CA LEU A 178 -0.58 5.43 11.70
C LEU A 178 0.29 4.40 10.99
N ARG A 179 1.32 3.93 11.70
CA ARG A 179 2.16 2.81 11.29
C ARG A 179 1.99 1.67 12.27
N PHE A 180 1.82 0.47 11.74
CA PHE A 180 1.82 -0.75 12.53
C PHE A 180 2.76 -1.80 11.94
N THR A 181 3.22 -2.69 12.80
CA THR A 181 3.93 -3.91 12.41
C THR A 181 3.07 -5.13 12.71
N ARG A 182 3.06 -6.11 11.80
CA ARG A 182 2.29 -7.34 11.96
C ARG A 182 2.76 -8.11 13.19
N GLU A 183 1.81 -8.46 14.05
CA GLU A 183 2.08 -9.37 15.16
C GLU A 183 2.11 -10.79 14.59
N THR A 184 3.27 -11.45 14.67
CA THR A 184 3.37 -12.88 14.39
C THR A 184 2.75 -13.66 15.56
N PRO A 185 1.89 -14.66 15.28
CA PRO A 185 1.41 -15.60 16.30
C PRO A 185 2.54 -16.32 17.04
#